data_AF-A0A229ULR5-F1
#
_entry.id   AF-A0A229ULR5-F1
#
_cell.length_a   1.000
_cell.length_b   1.000
_cell.length_c   1.000
_cell.angle_alpha   90.00
_cell.angle_beta   90.00
_cell.angle_gamma   90.00
#
_symmetry.space_group_name_H-M   'P 1'
#
loop_
_entity.id
_entity.type
_entity.pdbx_description
1 polymer ?
#
loop_
_entity_poly.entity_id
_entity_poly.type
_entity_poly.pdbx_seq_one_letter_code
_entity_poly.pdbx_strand_id
1 'polypeptide(L)'
;MRDKIMNRWSTYEPFFVEFNGYKIADIVITSHALSRWAERVENEAGGIEPICSFLWETLKDHRIQPYYEHEKDVYLIDEDLVMVAEFVELKDEIDIAGNPLHKMIIVTFLGKVSEDIQLRDLKAYYSWLRHSRRMTLVKHGRKQK
;
A
#
# COMPACT_ATOMS: atom_id res chain seq x y z
N MET A 1 -10.21 -12.31 3.12
CA MET A 1 -11.48 -13.00 2.75
C MET A 1 -12.59 -11.96 2.59
N ARG A 2 -13.20 -11.73 1.40
CA ARG A 2 -14.39 -10.85 1.28
C ARG A 2 -15.60 -11.61 1.82
N ASP A 3 -16.15 -11.14 2.94
CA ASP A 3 -17.36 -11.71 3.51
C ASP A 3 -18.51 -11.62 2.51
N LYS A 4 -18.78 -12.76 1.88
CA LYS A 4 -19.83 -12.96 0.88
C LYS A 4 -21.23 -13.08 1.50
N ILE A 5 -21.39 -12.67 2.76
CA ILE A 5 -22.62 -12.85 3.55
C ILE A 5 -23.40 -11.53 3.73
N MET A 6 -22.80 -10.37 3.48
CA MET A 6 -23.41 -9.08 3.85
C MET A 6 -24.32 -8.48 2.76
N ASN A 7 -25.05 -9.32 2.04
CA ASN A 7 -25.95 -8.92 0.95
C ASN A 7 -27.41 -8.73 1.39
N ARG A 8 -27.66 -8.42 2.66
CA ARG A 8 -28.99 -8.10 3.21
C ARG A 8 -28.87 -7.09 4.36
N TRP A 9 -29.53 -5.95 4.18
CA TRP A 9 -29.74 -4.81 5.09
C TRP A 9 -28.85 -3.59 4.85
N SER A 10 -29.50 -2.59 4.23
CA SER A 10 -29.05 -1.26 3.83
C SER A 10 -28.87 -0.29 5.01
N THR A 11 -28.06 -0.62 6.02
CA THR A 11 -27.90 0.26 7.20
C THR A 11 -26.47 0.36 7.76
N TYR A 12 -25.48 -0.32 7.20
CA TYR A 12 -24.09 -0.13 7.63
C TYR A 12 -23.41 0.93 6.79
N GLU A 13 -22.90 1.96 7.46
CA GLU A 13 -21.92 2.88 6.87
C GLU A 13 -20.74 2.06 6.33
N PRO A 14 -20.30 2.28 5.08
CA PRO A 14 -19.13 1.59 4.54
C PRO A 14 -17.94 1.82 5.47
N PHE A 15 -17.30 0.74 5.93
CA PHE A 15 -16.11 0.86 6.76
C PHE A 15 -14.96 1.41 5.92
N PHE A 16 -14.40 2.55 6.32
CA PHE A 16 -13.19 3.12 5.74
C PHE A 16 -12.27 3.67 6.83
N VAL A 17 -10.98 3.81 6.50
CA VAL A 17 -9.99 4.50 7.32
C VAL A 17 -9.43 5.67 6.52
N GLU A 18 -9.36 6.85 7.13
CA GLU A 18 -8.75 8.01 6.48
C GLU A 18 -7.23 7.93 6.52
N PHE A 19 -6.60 8.05 5.35
CA PHE A 19 -5.15 8.04 5.23
C PHE A 19 -4.71 8.94 4.09
N ASN A 20 -3.84 9.91 4.39
CA ASN A 20 -3.22 10.80 3.39
C ASN A 20 -4.25 11.52 2.47
N GLY A 21 -5.41 11.88 3.01
CA GLY A 21 -6.51 12.52 2.26
C GLY A 21 -7.42 11.56 1.49
N TYR A 22 -7.19 10.25 1.59
CA TYR A 22 -8.02 9.20 0.98
C TYR A 22 -8.86 8.45 2.02
N LYS A 23 -10.05 8.02 1.62
CA LYS A 23 -10.92 7.13 2.41
C LYS A 23 -10.69 5.69 1.98
N ILE A 24 -9.83 4.97 2.70
CA ILE A 24 -9.40 3.61 2.34
C ILE A 24 -10.45 2.61 2.78
N ALA A 25 -11.12 1.96 1.81
CA ALA A 25 -12.13 0.93 2.04
C ALA A 25 -11.67 -0.47 1.63
N ASP A 26 -10.58 -0.59 0.86
CA ASP A 26 -10.02 -1.87 0.42
C ASP A 26 -8.48 -1.80 0.32
N ILE A 27 -7.80 -2.91 0.57
CA ILE A 27 -6.35 -3.06 0.42
C ILE A 27 -6.10 -4.20 -0.57
N VAL A 28 -5.34 -3.92 -1.63
CA VAL A 28 -4.99 -4.88 -2.67
C VAL A 28 -3.47 -5.07 -2.68
N ILE A 29 -3.02 -6.31 -2.48
CA ILE A 29 -1.61 -6.67 -2.56
C ILE A 29 -1.32 -7.20 -3.97
N THR A 30 -0.39 -6.57 -4.68
CA THR A 30 0.06 -7.07 -5.98
C THR A 30 0.93 -8.32 -5.83
N SER A 31 1.03 -9.15 -6.87
CA SER A 31 1.94 -10.30 -6.87
C SER A 31 3.40 -9.89 -6.66
N HIS A 32 3.78 -8.69 -7.12
CA HIS A 32 5.11 -8.16 -6.90
C HIS A 32 5.35 -7.81 -5.42
N ALA A 33 4.42 -7.11 -4.78
CA ALA A 33 4.49 -6.83 -3.35
C ALA A 33 4.55 -8.13 -2.52
N LEU A 34 3.73 -9.12 -2.83
CA LEU A 34 3.73 -10.41 -2.14
C LEU A 34 5.12 -11.10 -2.22
N SER A 35 5.72 -11.14 -3.41
CA SER A 35 7.06 -11.68 -3.60
C SER A 35 8.12 -10.89 -2.82
N ARG A 36 8.02 -9.56 -2.77
CA ARG A 36 8.98 -8.73 -2.03
C ARG A 36 8.84 -8.86 -0.52
N TRP A 37 7.63 -9.07 -0.01
CA TRP A 37 7.41 -9.32 1.41
C TRP A 37 8.21 -10.53 1.88
N ALA A 38 8.04 -11.66 1.19
CA ALA A 38 8.73 -12.91 1.50
C ALA A 38 10.27 -12.80 1.35
N GLU A 39 10.75 -11.93 0.46
CA GLU A 39 12.19 -11.74 0.24
C GLU A 39 12.85 -10.80 1.26
N ARG A 40 12.12 -9.81 1.81
CA ARG A 40 12.73 -8.63 2.45
C ARG A 40 12.11 -8.19 3.77
N VAL A 41 11.02 -8.81 4.20
CA VAL A 41 10.31 -8.40 5.40
C VAL A 41 10.24 -9.55 6.39
N GLU A 42 9.71 -10.69 5.94
CA GLU A 42 9.61 -11.91 6.72
C GLU A 42 10.07 -13.11 5.89
N ASN A 43 10.96 -13.94 6.47
CA ASN A 43 11.46 -15.16 5.83
C ASN A 43 10.42 -16.29 5.79
N GLU A 44 9.37 -16.22 6.60
CA GLU A 44 8.22 -17.11 6.49
C GLU A 44 7.21 -16.48 5.54
N ALA A 45 6.81 -17.24 4.52
CA ALA A 45 5.86 -16.80 3.50
C ALA A 45 4.48 -16.56 4.13
N GLY A 46 4.28 -15.37 4.70
CA GLY A 46 2.97 -14.86 5.05
C GLY A 46 2.11 -14.86 3.78
N GLY A 47 0.96 -15.53 3.84
CA GLY A 47 -0.03 -15.41 2.78
C GLY A 47 -0.54 -13.97 2.63
N ILE A 48 -1.45 -13.75 1.69
CA ILE A 48 -2.08 -12.43 1.50
C ILE A 48 -2.80 -11.97 2.78
N GLU A 49 -3.45 -12.89 3.51
CA GLU A 49 -4.27 -12.54 4.67
C GLU A 49 -3.44 -11.95 5.83
N PRO A 50 -2.32 -12.55 6.31
CA PRO A 50 -1.46 -11.93 7.31
C PRO A 50 -0.98 -10.53 6.93
N ILE A 51 -0.54 -10.33 5.68
CA ILE A 51 -0.05 -9.03 5.22
C ILE A 51 -1.18 -8.01 5.21
N CYS A 52 -2.38 -8.38 4.72
CA CYS A 52 -3.54 -7.51 4.77
C CYS A 52 -3.93 -7.14 6.21
N SER A 53 -3.92 -8.10 7.14
CA SER A 53 -4.20 -7.82 8.55
C SER A 53 -3.20 -6.85 9.16
N PHE A 54 -1.90 -7.08 8.94
CA PHE A 54 -0.82 -6.17 9.37
C PHE A 54 -1.02 -4.76 8.80
N LEU A 55 -1.34 -4.64 7.51
CA LEU A 55 -1.56 -3.35 6.88
C LEU A 55 -2.80 -2.65 7.43
N TRP A 56 -3.90 -3.37 7.69
CA TRP A 56 -5.08 -2.78 8.31
C TRP A 56 -4.82 -2.30 9.74
N GLU A 57 -4.09 -3.06 10.55
CA GLU A 57 -3.71 -2.67 11.89
C GLU A 57 -2.84 -1.41 11.87
N THR A 58 -1.78 -1.40 11.05
CA THR A 58 -0.89 -0.25 10.93
C THR A 58 -1.60 1.01 10.42
N LEU A 59 -2.59 0.87 9.52
CA LEU A 59 -3.41 2.00 9.04
C LEU A 59 -4.31 2.56 10.15
N LYS A 60 -4.99 1.69 10.90
CA LYS A 60 -5.89 2.08 12.00
C LYS A 60 -5.13 2.73 13.16
N ASP A 61 -3.93 2.25 13.44
CA ASP A 61 -3.08 2.75 14.51
C ASP A 61 -2.26 3.99 14.09
N HIS A 62 -2.46 4.50 12.87
CA HIS A 62 -1.70 5.63 12.31
C HIS A 62 -0.18 5.40 12.30
N ARG A 63 0.27 4.16 12.09
CA ARG A 63 1.68 3.75 12.06
C ARG A 63 2.32 3.83 10.68
N ILE A 64 1.59 4.37 9.70
CA ILE A 64 2.04 4.59 8.33
C ILE A 64 2.20 6.10 8.11
N GLN A 65 3.35 6.53 7.59
CA GLN A 65 3.59 7.92 7.24
C GLN A 65 4.25 8.05 5.86
N PRO A 66 4.06 9.17 5.13
CA PRO A 66 4.83 9.45 3.92
C PRO A 66 6.33 9.42 4.22
N TYR A 67 7.12 8.76 3.39
CA TYR A 67 8.57 8.69 3.58
C TYR A 67 9.22 10.06 3.36
N TYR A 68 8.76 10.81 2.34
CA TYR A 68 9.09 12.21 2.13
C TYR A 68 7.82 13.03 1.96
N GLU A 69 7.85 14.30 2.36
CA GLU A 69 6.72 15.24 2.20
C GLU A 69 6.27 15.43 0.74
N HIS A 70 7.12 15.12 -0.24
CA HIS A 70 6.86 15.36 -1.67
C HIS A 70 6.79 14.10 -2.53
N GLU A 71 7.17 12.92 -2.01
CA GLU A 71 6.99 11.65 -2.72
C GLU A 71 5.65 11.04 -2.32
N LYS A 72 4.70 11.08 -3.25
CA LYS A 72 3.29 10.77 -2.96
C LYS A 72 2.97 9.28 -2.81
N ASP A 73 3.91 8.41 -3.16
CA ASP A 73 3.62 6.99 -3.33
C ASP A 73 4.50 6.11 -2.43
N VAL A 74 5.40 6.69 -1.63
CA VAL A 74 6.33 5.95 -0.76
C VAL A 74 6.03 6.24 0.71
N TYR A 75 5.94 5.17 1.48
CA TYR A 75 5.48 5.16 2.85
C TYR A 75 6.43 4.40 3.76
N LEU A 76 6.53 4.86 4.99
CA LEU A 76 7.28 4.25 6.08
C LEU A 76 6.30 3.73 7.12
N ILE A 77 6.39 2.45 7.45
CA ILE A 77 5.61 1.78 8.49
C ILE A 77 6.51 1.55 9.69
N ASP A 78 6.06 1.92 10.89
CA ASP A 78 6.80 1.74 12.15
C ASP A 78 8.23 2.31 12.12
N GLU A 79 8.44 3.39 11.37
CA GLU A 79 9.76 4.02 11.14
C GLU A 79 10.83 3.12 10.50
N ASP A 80 10.46 1.92 10.04
CA ASP A 80 11.43 0.91 9.57
C ASP A 80 11.08 0.32 8.21
N LEU A 81 9.85 -0.17 8.02
CA LEU A 81 9.47 -0.87 6.79
C LEU A 81 9.06 0.12 5.69
N VAL A 82 9.75 0.08 4.55
CA VAL A 82 9.47 0.96 3.41
C VAL A 82 8.57 0.26 2.38
N MET A 83 7.48 0.92 2.05
CA MET A 83 6.39 0.46 1.18
C MET A 83 6.13 1.45 0.05
N VAL A 84 5.74 0.95 -1.12
CA VAL A 84 5.19 1.77 -2.21
C VAL A 84 3.72 1.42 -2.42
N ALA A 85 2.84 2.41 -2.41
CA ALA A 85 1.41 2.23 -2.58
C ALA A 85 0.78 3.28 -3.50
N GLU A 86 -0.24 2.87 -4.25
CA GLU A 86 -1.06 3.73 -5.09
C GLU A 86 -2.52 3.73 -4.60
N PHE A 87 -3.25 4.81 -4.85
CA PHE A 87 -4.65 4.97 -4.47
C PHE A 87 -5.52 5.09 -5.70
N VAL A 88 -6.61 4.33 -5.74
CA VAL A 88 -7.56 4.35 -6.86
C VAL A 88 -8.97 4.44 -6.31
N GLU A 89 -9.77 5.33 -6.88
CA GLU A 89 -11.19 5.45 -6.57
C GLU A 89 -11.95 4.16 -6.89
N LEU A 90 -12.86 3.77 -6.00
CA LEU A 90 -13.84 2.73 -6.21
C LEU A 90 -15.04 3.36 -6.91
N LYS A 91 -15.16 3.13 -8.23
CA LYS A 91 -16.06 3.85 -9.13
C LYS A 91 -17.55 3.82 -8.76
N ASP A 92 -17.97 2.87 -7.92
CA ASP A 92 -19.36 2.69 -7.51
C ASP A 92 -19.51 2.63 -5.98
N GLU A 93 -18.46 2.99 -5.22
CA GLU A 93 -18.50 2.97 -3.76
C GLU A 93 -18.25 4.38 -3.21
N ILE A 94 -19.27 4.90 -2.52
CA ILE A 94 -19.26 6.21 -1.89
C ILE A 94 -19.65 6.06 -0.42
N ASP A 95 -19.19 6.99 0.42
CA ASP A 95 -19.70 7.10 1.79
C ASP A 95 -21.11 7.69 1.81
N ILE A 96 -21.70 7.76 3.01
CA ILE A 96 -23.04 8.33 3.24
C ILE A 96 -23.13 9.83 2.88
N ALA A 97 -22.00 10.53 2.83
CA ALA A 97 -21.91 11.94 2.46
C ALA A 97 -21.61 12.15 0.95
N GLY A 98 -21.52 11.07 0.18
CA GLY A 98 -21.26 11.10 -1.26
C GLY A 98 -19.77 11.23 -1.63
N ASN A 99 -18.84 11.07 -0.70
CA ASN A 99 -17.41 11.11 -0.99
C ASN A 99 -16.94 9.77 -1.58
N PRO A 100 -15.99 9.78 -2.54
CA PRO A 100 -15.45 8.56 -3.11
C PRO A 100 -14.65 7.75 -2.09
N LEU A 101 -14.89 6.44 -2.08
CA LEU A 101 -14.03 5.48 -1.39
C LEU A 101 -12.88 5.06 -2.29
N HIS A 102 -11.77 4.66 -1.69
CA HIS A 102 -10.54 4.34 -2.38
C HIS A 102 -10.06 2.95 -1.99
N LYS A 103 -9.42 2.29 -2.96
CA LYS A 103 -8.58 1.13 -2.70
C LYS A 103 -7.12 1.56 -2.63
N MET A 104 -6.40 1.05 -1.63
CA MET A 104 -4.95 1.15 -1.52
C MET A 104 -4.32 -0.06 -2.19
N ILE A 105 -3.52 0.16 -3.22
CA ILE A 105 -2.82 -0.88 -3.98
C ILE A 105 -1.36 -0.90 -3.52
N ILE A 106 -0.94 -1.98 -2.89
CA ILE A 106 0.45 -2.19 -2.49
C ILE A 106 1.24 -2.66 -3.71
N VAL A 107 2.08 -1.78 -4.23
CA VAL A 107 2.87 -2.02 -5.44
C VAL A 107 4.11 -2.85 -5.11
N THR A 108 4.83 -2.49 -4.04
CA THR A 108 6.04 -3.22 -3.64
C THR A 108 6.45 -2.91 -2.19
N PHE A 109 7.22 -3.81 -1.60
CA PHE A 109 7.98 -3.57 -0.36
C PHE A 109 9.46 -3.42 -0.70
N LEU A 110 10.08 -2.33 -0.27
CA LEU A 110 11.49 -2.07 -0.54
C LEU A 110 12.39 -2.78 0.48
N GLY A 111 11.90 -2.99 1.71
CA GLY A 111 12.61 -3.64 2.80
C GLY A 111 12.59 -2.79 4.08
N LYS A 112 13.37 -3.19 5.08
CA LYS A 112 13.52 -2.46 6.34
C LYS A 112 14.75 -1.55 6.34
N VAL A 113 14.61 -0.32 6.80
CA VAL A 113 15.71 0.66 6.94
C VAL A 113 16.78 0.17 7.92
N SER A 114 16.38 -0.61 8.92
CA SER A 114 17.25 -1.25 9.91
C SER A 114 18.14 -2.34 9.30
N GLU A 115 17.69 -2.99 8.23
CA GLU A 115 18.40 -4.08 7.56
C GLU A 115 19.19 -3.61 6.32
N ASP A 116 18.68 -2.62 5.58
CA ASP A 116 19.33 -2.05 4.39
C ASP A 116 19.54 -0.54 4.52
N ILE A 117 20.80 -0.15 4.78
CA ILE A 117 21.20 1.26 4.94
C ILE A 117 20.93 2.10 3.68
N GLN A 118 20.84 1.47 2.50
CA GLN A 118 20.54 2.20 1.26
C GLN A 118 19.11 2.76 1.28
N LEU A 119 18.20 2.16 2.05
CA LEU A 119 16.83 2.63 2.19
C LEU A 119 16.72 3.91 3.02
N ARG A 120 17.81 4.43 3.61
CA ARG A 120 17.85 5.77 4.26
C ARG A 120 17.89 6.92 3.26
N ASP A 121 18.39 6.67 2.04
CA ASP A 121 18.40 7.63 0.95
C ASP A 121 17.77 6.98 -0.29
N LEU A 122 16.44 7.06 -0.37
CA LEU A 122 15.71 6.46 -1.48
C LEU A 122 16.07 7.06 -2.84
N LYS A 123 16.56 8.30 -2.90
CA LYS A 123 16.99 8.91 -4.17
C LYS A 123 18.25 8.20 -4.69
N ALA A 124 19.23 7.97 -3.80
CA ALA A 124 20.40 7.16 -4.12
C ALA A 124 20.02 5.70 -4.43
N TYR A 125 19.13 5.10 -3.63
CA TYR A 125 18.62 3.74 -3.82
C TYR A 125 18.01 3.56 -5.21
N TYR A 126 17.08 4.42 -5.63
CA TYR A 126 16.46 4.36 -6.95
C TYR A 126 17.45 4.65 -8.09
N SER A 127 18.42 5.55 -7.88
CA SER A 127 19.47 5.79 -8.86
C SER A 127 20.29 4.52 -9.10
N TRP A 128 20.70 3.85 -8.02
CA TRP A 128 21.41 2.57 -8.09
C TRP A 128 20.57 1.46 -8.72
N LEU A 129 19.28 1.36 -8.39
CA LEU A 129 18.35 0.39 -8.96
C LEU A 129 18.14 0.56 -10.46
N ARG A 130 18.08 1.81 -10.94
CA ARG A 130 18.01 2.13 -12.37
C ARG A 130 19.27 1.69 -13.12
N HIS A 131 20.43 1.84 -12.50
CA HIS A 131 21.71 1.51 -13.13
C HIS A 131 22.01 0.00 -13.04
N SER A 132 21.47 -0.70 -12.05
CA SER A 132 21.64 -2.15 -11.84
C SER A 132 20.65 -3.04 -12.60
N ARG A 133 19.80 -2.48 -13.48
CA ARG A 133 18.72 -3.19 -14.23
C ARG A 133 17.67 -3.88 -13.33
N ARG A 134 17.58 -3.52 -12.05
CA ARG A 134 16.68 -4.19 -11.06
C ARG A 134 15.27 -3.58 -10.95
N MET A 135 14.90 -2.60 -11.78
CA MET A 135 13.57 -1.97 -11.67
C MET A 135 12.53 -2.53 -12.64
N THR A 136 11.47 -3.11 -12.08
CA THR A 136 10.11 -3.12 -12.65
C THR A 136 9.22 -2.20 -11.81
N LEU A 137 9.53 -0.90 -11.83
CA LEU A 137 8.60 0.12 -11.36
C LEU A 137 7.54 0.26 -12.46
N VAL A 138 6.41 -0.42 -12.26
CA VAL A 138 5.27 -0.43 -13.17
C VAL A 138 4.73 1.00 -13.25
N LYS A 139 5.19 1.75 -14.26
CA LYS A 139 4.55 3.01 -14.66
C LYS A 139 3.23 2.67 -15.36
N HIS A 140 2.11 2.62 -14.65
CA HIS A 140 0.79 2.61 -15.28
C HIS A 140 0.24 4.02 -15.49
N GLY A 141 0.97 4.84 -16.24
CA GLY A 141 0.44 6.04 -16.87
C GLY A 141 -0.10 5.70 -18.27
N ARG A 142 -1.32 5.15 -18.38
CA ARG A 142 -2.01 5.09 -19.68
C ARG A 142 -2.45 6.50 -20.06
N LYS A 143 -1.72 7.14 -20.99
CA LYS A 143 -2.23 8.30 -21.75
C LYS A 143 -3.48 7.85 -22.51
N GLN A 144 -4.64 8.44 -22.20
CA GLN A 144 -5.75 8.47 -23.15
C GLN A 144 -5.34 9.37 -24.33
N LYS A 145 -5.51 8.86 -25.54
CA LYS A 145 -5.58 9.66 -26.77
C LYS A 145 -7.02 10.06 -27.00
#